data_AF-A0A7C1J5F5-F1
#
_entry.id   AF-A0A7C1J5F5-F1
#
_cell.length_a   1.000
_cell.length_b   1.000
_cell.length_c   1.000
_cell.angle_alpha   90.00
_cell.angle_beta   90.00
_cell.angle_gamma   90.00
#
_symmetry.space_group_name_H-M   'P 1'
#
loop_
_entity.id
_entity.type
_entity.pdbx_description
1 polymer ?
#
loop_
_entity_poly.entity_id
_entity_poly.type
_entity_poly.pdbx_seq_one_letter_code
_entity_poly.pdbx_strand_id
1 'polypeptide(L)'
;MMRGTGLRDTATQLVNPRNLAELRQRTLVHLAAAALLFGWLAAIRAFHTYRVGCLAVTAVLVVGPLSALQLRRRNLLAACYLLILSCIAATALETWLFPSGMGRHYYPVVVVASGLVVSHSGLFAVAAVAALVNVAVSRWQGIGLWDVERVVNPTLFIFLTAAAAYLGSRQLQVALGWTETSYNRALEMLTELRERRATLARTAKALEEAYRRIERMNYALIDARAAAEDARRLKA
;
A
#
# COMPACT_ATOMS: atom_id res chain seq x y z
N MET A 1 33.87 -8.85 14.88
CA MET A 1 33.29 -9.87 13.99
C MET A 1 31.81 -10.20 14.30
N MET A 2 31.06 -9.33 14.99
CA MET A 2 29.61 -9.53 15.23
C MET A 2 28.87 -8.20 15.07
N ARG A 3 28.15 -8.01 13.94
CA ARG A 3 27.07 -6.99 13.77
C ARG A 3 26.38 -6.99 12.38
N GLY A 4 26.36 -8.11 11.66
CA GLY A 4 25.84 -8.17 10.28
C GLY A 4 24.42 -8.75 10.11
N THR A 5 23.86 -9.39 11.12
CA THR A 5 22.64 -10.21 10.97
C THR A 5 21.32 -9.43 11.10
N GLY A 6 21.31 -8.24 11.69
CA GLY A 6 20.06 -7.52 11.99
C GLY A 6 19.34 -6.84 10.82
N LEU A 7 20.02 -6.57 9.70
CA LEU A 7 19.43 -5.83 8.57
C LEU A 7 18.66 -6.73 7.59
N ARG A 8 18.95 -8.04 7.55
CA ARG A 8 18.26 -8.99 6.66
C ARG A 8 16.86 -9.31 7.17
N ASP A 9 16.67 -9.36 8.50
CA ASP A 9 15.38 -9.69 9.12
C ASP A 9 14.34 -8.55 8.98
N THR A 10 14.77 -7.29 8.92
CA THR A 10 13.85 -6.16 8.72
C THR A 10 13.27 -6.09 7.31
N ALA A 11 14.00 -6.57 6.30
CA ALA A 11 13.56 -6.53 4.90
C ALA A 11 12.51 -7.62 4.59
N THR A 12 12.74 -8.85 5.06
CA THR A 12 11.79 -9.95 4.93
C THR A 12 10.56 -9.78 5.83
N GLN A 13 10.67 -9.04 6.93
CA GLN A 13 9.50 -8.69 7.76
C GLN A 13 8.52 -7.73 7.09
N LEU A 14 8.93 -6.94 6.10
CA LEU A 14 8.04 -5.97 5.44
C LEU A 14 6.95 -6.62 4.56
N VAL A 15 7.21 -7.83 4.04
CA VAL A 15 6.24 -8.61 3.23
C VAL A 15 5.65 -9.76 4.05
N ASN A 16 5.48 -9.54 5.35
CA ASN A 16 4.73 -10.48 6.18
C ASN A 16 3.22 -10.27 5.90
N PRO A 17 2.40 -11.31 5.67
CA PRO A 17 0.95 -11.18 5.53
C PRO A 17 0.27 -10.39 6.66
N ARG A 18 0.92 -10.30 7.84
CA ARG A 18 0.51 -9.42 8.94
C ARG A 18 0.52 -7.93 8.58
N ASN A 19 1.49 -7.45 7.80
CA ASN A 19 1.57 -6.03 7.42
C ASN A 19 0.46 -5.64 6.44
N LEU A 20 0.04 -6.57 5.56
CA LEU A 20 -1.11 -6.34 4.68
C LEU A 20 -2.41 -6.22 5.50
N ALA A 21 -2.56 -7.01 6.56
CA ALA A 21 -3.69 -6.90 7.48
C ALA A 21 -3.66 -5.56 8.24
N GLU A 22 -2.50 -5.10 8.70
CA GLU A 22 -2.35 -3.78 9.34
C GLU A 22 -2.67 -2.63 8.39
N LEU A 23 -2.18 -2.68 7.14
CA LEU A 23 -2.50 -1.69 6.11
C LEU A 23 -4.01 -1.63 5.86
N ARG A 24 -4.67 -2.79 5.69
CA ARG A 24 -6.14 -2.87 5.54
C ARG A 24 -6.87 -2.31 6.76
N GLN A 25 -6.40 -2.60 7.96
CA GLN A 25 -6.99 -2.09 9.18
C GLN A 25 -6.86 -0.56 9.26
N ARG A 26 -5.73 -0.01 8.85
CA ARG A 26 -5.48 1.43 8.83
C ARG A 26 -6.32 2.14 7.76
N THR A 27 -6.41 1.59 6.55
CA THR A 27 -7.27 2.15 5.48
C THR A 27 -8.75 2.09 5.85
N LEU A 28 -9.20 1.02 6.52
CA LEU A 28 -10.58 0.91 7.02
C LEU A 28 -10.94 2.04 7.98
N VAL A 29 -10.04 2.42 8.90
CA VAL A 29 -10.29 3.54 9.83
C VAL A 29 -10.44 4.85 9.07
N HIS A 30 -9.57 5.11 8.09
CA HIS A 30 -9.66 6.34 7.29
C HIS A 30 -10.97 6.39 6.47
N LEU A 31 -11.40 5.27 5.90
CA LEU A 31 -12.66 5.19 5.17
C LEU A 31 -13.89 5.32 6.08
N ALA A 32 -13.87 4.71 7.27
CA ALA A 32 -14.93 4.88 8.25
C ALA A 32 -15.02 6.34 8.75
N ALA A 33 -13.88 6.99 8.97
CA ALA A 33 -13.83 8.40 9.34
C ALA A 33 -14.36 9.31 8.22
N ALA A 34 -13.98 9.04 6.96
CA ALA A 34 -14.52 9.75 5.81
C ALA A 34 -16.04 9.57 5.69
N ALA A 35 -16.53 8.33 5.84
CA ALA A 35 -17.97 8.03 5.82
C ALA A 35 -18.71 8.77 6.94
N LEU A 36 -18.17 8.81 8.17
CA LEU A 36 -18.75 9.58 9.27
C LEU A 36 -18.79 11.08 8.97
N LEU A 37 -17.74 11.63 8.36
CA LEU A 37 -17.69 13.03 7.94
C LEU A 37 -18.77 13.34 6.89
N PHE A 38 -18.94 12.47 5.90
CA PHE A 38 -20.04 12.57 4.93
C PHE A 38 -21.42 12.45 5.59
N GLY A 39 -21.58 11.53 6.54
CA GLY A 39 -22.81 11.38 7.31
C GLY A 39 -23.15 12.63 8.12
N TRP A 40 -22.15 13.28 8.70
CA TRP A 40 -22.30 14.54 9.42
C TRP A 40 -22.68 15.71 8.50
N LEU A 41 -22.05 15.82 7.32
CA LEU A 41 -22.44 16.82 6.31
C LEU A 41 -23.88 16.60 5.82
N ALA A 42 -24.28 15.34 5.63
CA ALA A 42 -25.66 15.00 5.29
C ALA A 42 -26.64 15.39 6.41
N ALA A 43 -26.23 15.29 7.68
CA ALA A 43 -27.04 15.72 8.83
C ALA A 43 -27.22 17.24 8.87
N ILE A 44 -26.16 18.02 8.61
CA ILE A 44 -26.28 19.48 8.49
C ILE A 44 -27.27 19.85 7.39
N ARG A 45 -27.19 19.19 6.24
CA ARG A 45 -28.16 19.39 5.14
C ARG A 45 -29.58 19.05 5.57
N ALA A 46 -29.76 17.95 6.32
CA ALA A 46 -31.05 17.51 6.86
C ALA A 46 -31.69 18.57 7.75
N PHE A 47 -30.91 19.14 8.67
CA PHE A 47 -31.36 20.21 9.57
C PHE A 47 -31.81 21.45 8.81
N HIS A 48 -31.11 21.82 7.73
CA HIS A 48 -31.47 22.98 6.93
C HIS A 48 -32.78 22.82 6.13
N THR A 49 -33.14 21.59 5.75
CA THR A 49 -34.30 21.32 4.88
C THR A 49 -35.54 20.84 5.63
N TYR A 50 -35.47 20.63 6.95
CA TYR A 50 -36.57 20.14 7.82
C TYR A 50 -37.32 18.90 7.29
N ARG A 51 -36.68 18.08 6.45
CA ARG A 51 -37.27 16.85 5.90
C ARG A 51 -36.86 15.64 6.71
N VAL A 52 -37.84 15.00 7.35
CA VAL A 52 -37.66 13.80 8.19
C VAL A 52 -36.92 12.66 7.45
N GLY A 53 -37.10 12.54 6.13
CA GLY A 53 -36.41 11.54 5.31
C GLY A 53 -34.87 11.65 5.34
N CYS A 54 -34.31 12.85 5.48
CA CYS A 54 -32.86 13.02 5.55
C CYS A 54 -32.26 12.42 6.83
N LEU A 55 -33.03 12.37 7.92
CA LEU A 55 -32.58 11.76 9.18
C LEU A 55 -32.34 10.26 9.02
N ALA A 56 -33.18 9.56 8.26
CA ALA A 56 -33.00 8.14 7.99
C ALA A 56 -31.68 7.85 7.26
N VAL A 57 -31.32 8.66 6.24
CA VAL A 57 -30.03 8.53 5.55
C VAL A 57 -28.86 8.69 6.52
N THR A 58 -28.91 9.73 7.36
CA THR A 58 -27.84 10.02 8.32
C THR A 58 -27.71 8.95 9.39
N ALA A 59 -28.83 8.40 9.86
CA ALA A 59 -28.83 7.30 10.82
C ALA A 59 -28.14 6.07 10.23
N VAL A 60 -28.45 5.69 8.99
CA VAL A 60 -27.79 4.56 8.30
C VAL A 60 -26.29 4.82 8.12
N LEU A 61 -25.91 6.04 7.74
CA LEU A 61 -24.51 6.45 7.50
C LEU A 61 -23.68 6.56 8.79
N VAL A 62 -24.30 6.72 9.96
CA VAL A 62 -23.61 6.76 11.25
C VAL A 62 -23.57 5.37 11.89
N VAL A 63 -24.70 4.65 11.89
CA VAL A 63 -24.82 3.31 12.47
C VAL A 63 -23.98 2.28 11.71
N GLY A 64 -23.90 2.38 10.38
CA GLY A 64 -23.10 1.49 9.54
C GLY A 64 -21.60 1.49 9.90
N PRO A 65 -20.91 2.64 9.83
CA PRO A 65 -19.50 2.74 10.22
C PRO A 65 -19.26 2.42 11.69
N LEU A 66 -20.15 2.82 12.61
CA LEU A 66 -20.02 2.48 14.03
C LEU A 66 -20.07 0.97 14.27
N SER A 67 -21.05 0.29 13.68
CA SER A 67 -21.17 -1.17 13.77
C SER A 67 -20.00 -1.87 13.09
N ALA A 68 -19.49 -1.36 11.96
CA ALA A 68 -18.28 -1.86 11.32
C ALA A 68 -17.04 -1.71 12.23
N LEU A 69 -16.88 -0.57 12.92
CA LEU A 69 -15.77 -0.36 13.87
C LEU A 69 -15.85 -1.30 15.06
N GLN A 70 -17.06 -1.58 15.57
CA GLN A 70 -17.27 -2.53 16.66
C GLN A 70 -16.96 -3.97 16.20
N LEU A 71 -17.40 -4.34 15.00
CA LEU A 71 -17.22 -5.69 14.45
C LEU A 71 -15.78 -5.96 13.97
N ARG A 72 -14.99 -4.90 13.74
CA ARG A 72 -13.57 -4.96 13.34
C ARG A 72 -12.73 -5.86 14.24
N ARG A 73 -13.05 -5.93 15.54
CA ARG A 73 -12.31 -6.74 16.52
C ARG A 73 -12.54 -8.25 16.36
N ARG A 74 -13.70 -8.66 15.82
CA ARG A 74 -14.04 -10.08 15.63
C ARG A 74 -13.69 -10.56 14.22
N ASN A 75 -14.20 -9.88 13.20
CA ASN A 75 -14.07 -10.31 11.80
C ASN A 75 -13.88 -9.11 10.88
N LEU A 76 -12.66 -8.90 10.39
CA LEU A 76 -12.32 -7.80 9.49
C LEU A 76 -13.13 -7.84 8.19
N LEU A 77 -13.29 -9.03 7.59
CA LEU A 77 -14.04 -9.18 6.34
C LEU A 77 -15.50 -8.78 6.50
N ALA A 78 -16.15 -9.21 7.60
CA ALA A 78 -17.54 -8.87 7.88
C ALA A 78 -17.71 -7.35 8.09
N ALA A 79 -16.78 -6.70 8.79
CA ALA A 79 -16.79 -5.25 8.97
C ALA A 79 -16.70 -4.50 7.64
N CYS A 80 -15.85 -4.97 6.72
CA CYS A 80 -15.74 -4.39 5.37
C CYS A 80 -17.04 -4.50 4.58
N TYR A 81 -17.64 -5.69 4.53
CA TYR A 81 -18.91 -5.89 3.82
C TYR A 81 -20.04 -5.06 4.42
N LEU A 82 -20.09 -4.96 5.75
CA LEU A 82 -21.11 -4.17 6.45
C LEU A 82 -20.94 -2.68 6.15
N LEU A 83 -19.71 -2.16 6.15
CA LEU A 83 -19.43 -0.76 5.81
C LEU A 83 -19.88 -0.47 4.36
N ILE A 84 -19.52 -1.32 3.41
CA ILE A 84 -19.92 -1.17 2.00
C ILE A 84 -21.44 -1.24 1.85
N LEU A 85 -22.08 -2.21 2.50
CA LEU A 85 -23.53 -2.38 2.47
C LEU A 85 -24.24 -1.13 3.02
N SER A 86 -23.72 -0.54 4.11
CA SER A 86 -24.27 0.70 4.67
C SER A 86 -24.14 1.89 3.72
N CYS A 87 -23.03 2.01 3.00
CA CYS A 87 -22.84 3.06 1.98
C CYS A 87 -23.80 2.88 0.81
N ILE A 88 -23.97 1.64 0.31
CA ILE A 88 -24.92 1.34 -0.78
C ILE A 88 -26.36 1.59 -0.33
N ALA A 89 -26.71 1.19 0.90
CA ALA A 89 -28.03 1.43 1.47
C ALA A 89 -28.29 2.94 1.61
N ALA A 90 -27.30 3.70 2.07
CA ALA A 90 -27.42 5.16 2.20
C ALA A 90 -27.65 5.84 0.84
N THR A 91 -26.90 5.47 -0.21
CA THR A 91 -27.10 6.04 -1.56
C THR A 91 -28.41 5.60 -2.20
N ALA A 92 -28.85 4.36 -1.96
CA ALA A 92 -30.16 3.88 -2.40
C ALA A 92 -31.31 4.65 -1.71
N LEU A 93 -31.17 4.93 -0.42
CA LEU A 93 -32.17 5.68 0.34
C LEU A 93 -32.21 7.15 -0.10
N GLU A 94 -31.05 7.75 -0.41
CA GLU A 94 -30.98 9.11 -0.95
C GLU A 94 -31.63 9.23 -2.34
N THR A 95 -31.35 8.29 -3.25
CA THR A 95 -31.98 8.28 -4.58
C THR A 95 -33.48 8.02 -4.53
N TRP A 96 -33.95 7.27 -3.54
CA TRP A 96 -35.36 7.05 -3.31
C TRP A 96 -36.08 8.30 -2.81
N LEU A 97 -35.46 9.04 -1.88
CA LEU A 97 -36.03 10.26 -1.29
C LEU A 97 -35.91 11.49 -2.21
N PHE A 98 -34.87 11.57 -3.03
CA PHE A 98 -34.57 12.72 -3.88
C PHE A 98 -34.33 12.30 -5.35
N PRO A 99 -35.40 12.01 -6.11
CA PRO A 99 -35.28 11.57 -7.50
C PRO A 99 -34.61 12.60 -8.42
N SER A 100 -34.71 13.89 -8.11
CA SER A 100 -34.09 14.99 -8.86
C SER A 100 -32.72 15.43 -8.34
N GLY A 101 -32.26 14.81 -7.24
CA GLY A 101 -30.99 15.20 -6.61
C GLY A 101 -29.77 14.73 -7.40
N MET A 102 -28.67 15.47 -7.28
CA MET A 102 -27.34 15.06 -7.79
C MET A 102 -26.81 13.77 -7.13
N GLY A 103 -27.54 13.21 -6.15
CA GLY A 103 -27.18 12.01 -5.38
C GLY A 103 -26.80 10.78 -6.21
N ARG A 104 -27.33 10.67 -7.44
CA ARG A 104 -27.00 9.57 -8.38
C ARG A 104 -25.53 9.54 -8.79
N HIS A 105 -24.81 10.66 -8.70
CA HIS A 105 -23.39 10.76 -9.06
C HIS A 105 -22.45 10.24 -7.96
N TYR A 106 -22.95 9.88 -6.77
CA TYR A 106 -22.11 9.38 -5.68
C TYR A 106 -21.87 7.87 -5.72
N TYR A 107 -22.61 7.09 -6.54
CA TYR A 107 -22.39 5.65 -6.67
C TYR A 107 -20.95 5.26 -7.07
N PRO A 108 -20.32 5.91 -8.07
CA PRO A 108 -18.94 5.61 -8.44
C PRO A 108 -17.97 5.84 -7.27
N VAL A 109 -18.21 6.84 -6.42
CA VAL A 109 -17.36 7.12 -5.25
C VAL A 109 -17.43 5.96 -4.25
N VAL A 110 -18.62 5.41 -4.00
CA VAL A 110 -18.79 4.24 -3.13
C VAL A 110 -18.08 3.01 -3.70
N VAL A 111 -18.14 2.80 -5.02
CA VAL A 111 -17.47 1.69 -5.70
C VAL A 111 -15.95 1.82 -5.62
N VAL A 112 -15.40 3.00 -5.88
CA VAL A 112 -13.96 3.26 -5.75
C VAL A 112 -13.51 3.05 -4.29
N ALA A 113 -14.26 3.55 -3.32
CA ALA A 113 -13.97 3.33 -1.91
C ALA A 113 -14.01 1.83 -1.53
N SER A 114 -14.95 1.06 -2.10
CA SER A 114 -15.06 -0.38 -1.87
C SER A 114 -13.88 -1.16 -2.46
N GLY A 115 -13.33 -0.70 -3.59
CA GLY A 115 -12.18 -1.32 -4.26
C GLY A 115 -10.88 -1.27 -3.47
N LEU A 116 -10.74 -0.28 -2.60
CA LEU A 116 -9.60 -0.18 -1.69
C LEU A 116 -9.66 -1.18 -0.53
N VAL A 117 -10.86 -1.69 -0.23
CA VAL A 117 -11.12 -2.50 0.97
C VAL A 117 -11.24 -3.99 0.63
N VAL A 118 -11.86 -4.31 -0.50
CA VAL A 118 -12.24 -5.68 -0.86
C VAL A 118 -11.25 -6.27 -1.87
N SER A 119 -11.05 -7.59 -1.80
CA SER A 119 -10.22 -8.34 -2.75
C SER A 119 -10.71 -8.17 -4.20
N HIS A 120 -9.82 -8.42 -5.17
CA HIS A 120 -10.07 -8.25 -6.61
C HIS A 120 -11.35 -8.96 -7.09
N SER A 121 -11.67 -10.13 -6.54
CA SER A 121 -12.90 -10.86 -6.87
C SER A 121 -14.16 -10.22 -6.29
N GLY A 122 -14.07 -9.59 -5.13
CA GLY A 122 -15.23 -8.97 -4.49
C GLY A 122 -15.60 -7.61 -5.07
N LEU A 123 -14.68 -6.94 -5.77
CA LEU A 123 -14.94 -5.69 -6.51
C LEU A 123 -16.09 -5.85 -7.53
N PHE A 124 -16.05 -6.91 -8.33
CA PHE A 124 -17.10 -7.22 -9.29
C PHE A 124 -18.43 -7.59 -8.62
N ALA A 125 -18.36 -8.32 -7.50
CA ALA A 125 -19.55 -8.65 -6.73
C ALA A 125 -20.22 -7.39 -6.16
N VAL A 126 -19.43 -6.45 -5.61
CA VAL A 126 -19.94 -5.18 -5.08
C VAL A 126 -20.52 -4.31 -6.21
N ALA A 127 -19.84 -4.22 -7.36
CA ALA A 127 -20.35 -3.49 -8.52
C ALA A 127 -21.68 -4.09 -9.02
N ALA A 128 -21.78 -5.42 -9.08
CA ALA A 128 -23.01 -6.11 -9.47
C ALA A 128 -24.15 -5.84 -8.47
N VAL A 129 -23.87 -5.89 -7.16
CA VAL A 129 -24.87 -5.57 -6.12
C VAL A 129 -25.31 -4.11 -6.21
N ALA A 130 -24.38 -3.17 -6.38
CA ALA A 130 -24.71 -1.75 -6.52
C ALA A 130 -25.56 -1.48 -7.77
N ALA A 131 -25.24 -2.12 -8.90
CA ALA A 131 -26.03 -2.05 -10.12
C ALA A 131 -27.43 -2.65 -9.95
N LEU A 132 -27.53 -3.83 -9.31
CA LEU A 132 -28.81 -4.47 -9.01
C LEU A 132 -29.69 -3.60 -8.11
N VAL A 133 -29.12 -3.00 -7.06
CA VAL A 133 -29.84 -2.08 -6.18
C VAL A 133 -30.32 -0.84 -6.96
N ASN A 134 -29.49 -0.26 -7.82
CA ASN A 134 -29.89 0.88 -8.64
C ASN A 134 -31.05 0.54 -9.60
N VAL A 135 -31.00 -0.63 -10.24
CA VAL A 135 -32.09 -1.13 -11.10
C VAL A 135 -33.36 -1.41 -10.31
N ALA A 136 -33.24 -2.02 -9.13
CA ALA A 136 -34.39 -2.32 -8.25
C ALA A 136 -35.10 -1.03 -7.79
N VAL A 137 -34.34 -0.03 -7.34
CA VAL A 137 -34.88 1.28 -6.94
C VAL A 137 -35.54 1.97 -8.13
N SER A 138 -34.92 1.93 -9.32
CA SER A 138 -35.48 2.53 -10.54
C SER A 138 -36.80 1.86 -10.95
N ARG A 139 -36.88 0.53 -10.84
CA ARG A 139 -38.08 -0.24 -11.14
C ARG A 139 -39.23 0.09 -10.17
N TRP A 140 -38.93 0.28 -8.89
CA TRP A 140 -39.93 0.71 -7.90
C TRP A 140 -40.42 2.13 -8.11
N GLN A 141 -39.62 3.02 -8.70
CA GLN A 141 -40.04 4.36 -9.10
C GLN A 141 -40.86 4.38 -10.40
N GLY A 142 -41.11 3.22 -11.02
CA GLY A 142 -41.84 3.12 -12.29
C GLY A 142 -41.06 3.64 -13.49
N ILE A 143 -39.75 3.84 -13.36
CA ILE A 143 -38.89 4.32 -14.44
C ILE A 143 -38.59 3.14 -15.38
N GLY A 144 -38.68 3.39 -16.70
CA GLY A 144 -38.36 2.39 -17.71
C GLY A 144 -36.89 1.96 -17.63
N LEU A 145 -36.63 0.65 -17.79
CA LEU A 145 -35.27 0.08 -17.77
C LEU A 145 -34.35 0.66 -18.86
N TRP A 146 -34.94 1.25 -19.90
CA TRP A 146 -34.26 1.82 -21.06
C TRP A 146 -34.05 3.33 -20.97
N ASP A 147 -34.36 3.95 -19.83
CA ASP A 147 -34.07 5.36 -19.62
C ASP A 147 -32.53 5.55 -19.50
N VAL A 148 -31.93 6.00 -20.60
CA VAL A 148 -30.48 6.08 -20.79
C VAL A 148 -29.86 7.00 -19.74
N GLU A 149 -30.51 8.13 -19.43
CA GLU A 149 -29.97 9.11 -18.50
C GLU A 149 -30.03 8.63 -17.05
N ARG A 150 -31.06 7.85 -16.70
CA ARG A 150 -31.34 7.49 -15.30
C ARG A 150 -30.75 6.16 -14.89
N VAL A 151 -30.68 5.18 -15.79
CA VAL A 151 -30.27 3.81 -15.48
C VAL A 151 -28.96 3.46 -16.17
N VAL A 152 -28.88 3.68 -17.49
CA VAL A 152 -27.73 3.23 -18.29
C VAL A 152 -26.48 4.02 -17.92
N ASN A 153 -26.59 5.35 -17.86
CA ASN A 153 -25.45 6.23 -17.59
C ASN A 153 -24.77 5.93 -16.23
N PRO A 154 -25.46 5.93 -15.08
CA PRO A 154 -24.82 5.63 -13.80
C PRO A 154 -24.30 4.19 -13.72
N THR A 155 -24.97 3.23 -14.35
CA THR A 155 -24.51 1.83 -14.40
C THR A 155 -23.22 1.71 -15.20
N LEU A 156 -23.13 2.37 -16.36
CA LEU A 156 -21.92 2.43 -17.17
C LEU A 156 -20.77 3.08 -16.38
N PHE A 157 -21.02 4.18 -15.67
CA PHE A 157 -20.03 4.83 -14.81
C PHE A 157 -19.56 3.92 -13.67
N ILE A 158 -20.44 3.15 -13.04
CA ILE A 158 -20.09 2.16 -12.02
C ILE A 158 -19.15 1.09 -12.60
N PHE A 159 -19.46 0.54 -13.77
CA PHE A 159 -18.60 -0.46 -14.41
C PHE A 159 -17.27 0.13 -14.88
N LEU A 160 -17.27 1.34 -15.44
CA LEU A 160 -16.06 2.04 -15.88
C LEU A 160 -15.13 2.34 -14.70
N THR A 161 -15.68 2.82 -13.59
CA THR A 161 -14.92 3.07 -12.37
C THR A 161 -14.43 1.78 -11.71
N ALA A 162 -15.22 0.71 -11.70
CA ALA A 162 -14.77 -0.60 -11.25
C ALA A 162 -13.61 -1.13 -12.12
N ALA A 163 -13.69 -0.99 -13.44
CA ALA A 163 -12.62 -1.38 -14.36
C ALA A 163 -11.35 -0.53 -14.16
N ALA A 164 -11.49 0.78 -13.99
CA ALA A 164 -10.38 1.68 -13.70
C ALA A 164 -9.71 1.36 -12.35
N ALA A 165 -10.51 1.11 -11.30
CA ALA A 165 -10.02 0.71 -9.99
C ALA A 165 -9.31 -0.66 -10.05
N TYR A 166 -9.84 -1.60 -10.82
CA TYR A 166 -9.21 -2.91 -11.06
C TYR A 166 -7.86 -2.77 -11.77
N LEU A 167 -7.78 -1.95 -12.82
CA LEU A 167 -6.52 -1.66 -13.52
C LEU A 167 -5.51 -0.99 -12.59
N GLY A 168 -5.93 0.01 -11.82
CA GLY A 168 -5.08 0.72 -10.87
C GLY A 168 -4.53 -0.17 -9.77
N SER A 169 -5.39 -1.02 -9.19
CA SER A 169 -4.99 -2.00 -8.17
C SER A 169 -3.97 -3.01 -8.73
N ARG A 170 -4.19 -3.52 -9.94
CA ARG A 170 -3.25 -4.45 -10.59
C ARG A 170 -1.89 -3.80 -10.84
N GLN A 171 -1.87 -2.55 -11.35
CA GLN A 171 -0.62 -1.82 -11.56
C GLN A 171 0.13 -1.60 -10.24
N LEU A 172 -0.58 -1.24 -9.17
CA LEU A 172 0.03 -1.05 -7.86
C LEU A 172 0.66 -2.34 -7.31
N GLN A 173 0.02 -3.49 -7.50
CA GLN A 173 0.57 -4.79 -7.10
C GLN A 173 1.83 -5.15 -7.89
N VAL A 174 1.83 -4.89 -9.20
CA VAL A 174 3.02 -5.11 -10.05
C VAL A 174 4.16 -4.20 -9.61
N ALA A 175 3.86 -2.91 -9.38
CA ALA A 175 4.84 -1.95 -8.89
C ALA A 175 5.41 -2.36 -7.53
N LEU A 176 4.58 -2.82 -6.59
CA LEU A 176 5.03 -3.34 -5.30
C LEU A 176 5.98 -4.54 -5.49
N GLY A 177 5.63 -5.50 -6.35
CA GLY A 177 6.54 -6.61 -6.67
C GLY A 177 7.87 -6.16 -7.30
N TRP A 178 7.84 -5.11 -8.12
CA TRP A 178 9.05 -4.52 -8.69
C TRP A 178 9.92 -3.82 -7.64
N THR A 179 9.30 -3.14 -6.66
CA THR A 179 10.06 -2.50 -5.58
C THR A 179 10.76 -3.54 -4.70
N GLU A 180 10.12 -4.67 -4.42
CA GLU A 180 10.70 -5.74 -3.61
C GLU A 180 11.91 -6.38 -4.33
N THR A 181 11.73 -6.74 -5.60
CA THR A 181 12.82 -7.33 -6.40
C THR A 181 13.99 -6.35 -6.58
N SER A 182 13.70 -5.07 -6.77
CA SER A 182 14.72 -4.02 -6.88
C SER A 182 15.47 -3.79 -5.57
N TYR A 183 14.77 -3.83 -4.43
CA TYR A 183 15.38 -3.72 -3.11
C TYR A 183 16.30 -4.91 -2.80
N ASN A 184 15.86 -6.14 -3.11
CA ASN A 184 16.67 -7.33 -2.93
C ASN A 184 17.94 -7.30 -3.80
N ARG A 185 17.83 -6.90 -5.08
CA ARG A 185 19.01 -6.71 -5.95
C ARG A 185 19.97 -5.65 -5.41
N ALA A 186 19.46 -4.55 -4.87
CA ALA A 186 20.29 -3.50 -4.28
C ALA A 186 21.07 -4.02 -3.05
N LEU A 187 20.44 -4.86 -2.22
CA LEU A 187 21.12 -5.51 -1.09
C LEU A 187 22.22 -6.48 -1.55
N GLU A 188 21.97 -7.28 -2.58
CA GLU A 188 22.96 -8.18 -3.17
C GLU A 188 24.18 -7.41 -3.70
N MET A 189 23.94 -6.35 -4.48
CA MET A 189 25.01 -5.47 -4.96
C MET A 189 25.82 -4.84 -3.82
N LEU A 190 25.16 -4.44 -2.73
CA LEU A 190 25.87 -3.91 -1.55
C LEU A 190 26.73 -4.97 -0.86
N THR A 191 26.27 -6.23 -0.79
CA THR A 191 27.07 -7.33 -0.25
C THR A 191 28.29 -7.62 -1.11
N GLU A 192 28.13 -7.69 -2.44
CA GLU A 192 29.25 -7.89 -3.36
C GLU A 192 30.27 -6.75 -3.28
N LEU A 193 29.81 -5.50 -3.21
CA LEU A 193 30.71 -4.34 -3.09
C LEU A 193 31.51 -4.37 -1.79
N ARG A 194 30.91 -4.84 -0.68
CA ARG A 194 31.63 -5.01 0.60
C ARG A 194 32.69 -6.10 0.52
N GLU A 195 32.39 -7.23 -0.11
CA GLU A 195 33.36 -8.30 -0.33
C GLU A 195 34.51 -7.84 -1.22
N ARG A 196 34.22 -7.18 -2.34
CA ARG A 196 35.25 -6.60 -3.22
C ARG A 196 36.14 -5.61 -2.46
N ARG A 197 35.57 -4.74 -1.64
CA ARG A 197 36.35 -3.81 -0.79
C ARG A 197 37.23 -4.55 0.22
N ALA A 198 36.73 -5.64 0.84
CA ALA A 198 37.53 -6.45 1.75
C ALA A 198 38.70 -7.12 1.03
N THR A 199 38.48 -7.63 -0.18
CA THR A 199 39.55 -8.21 -1.02
C THR A 199 40.60 -7.15 -1.38
N LEU A 200 40.19 -5.96 -1.83
CA LEU A 200 41.10 -4.86 -2.14
C LEU A 200 41.91 -4.40 -0.92
N ALA A 201 41.30 -4.34 0.27
CA ALA A 201 42.01 -4.01 1.49
C ALA A 201 43.07 -5.07 1.87
N ARG A 202 42.76 -6.36 1.67
CA ARG A 202 43.71 -7.45 1.90
C ARG A 202 44.87 -7.43 0.91
N THR A 203 44.61 -7.19 -0.37
CA THR A 203 45.66 -7.10 -1.38
C THR A 203 46.57 -5.89 -1.16
N ALA A 204 46.00 -4.73 -0.81
CA ALA A 204 46.76 -3.55 -0.44
C ALA A 204 47.68 -3.81 0.77
N LYS A 205 47.16 -4.46 1.82
CA LYS A 205 47.95 -4.84 3.00
C LYS A 205 49.08 -5.82 2.67
N ALA A 206 48.81 -6.84 1.84
CA ALA A 206 49.82 -7.80 1.42
C ALA A 206 50.96 -7.14 0.61
N LEU A 207 50.62 -6.17 -0.25
CA LEU A 207 51.61 -5.38 -0.98
C LEU A 207 52.48 -4.53 -0.03
N GLU A 208 51.88 -3.90 0.98
CA GLU A 208 52.62 -3.12 1.99
C GLU A 208 53.59 -4.00 2.80
N GLU A 209 53.15 -5.19 3.21
CA GLU A 209 53.99 -6.15 3.93
C GLU A 209 55.16 -6.65 3.05
N ALA A 210 54.91 -6.90 1.76
CA ALA A 210 55.96 -7.27 0.81
C ALA A 210 56.99 -6.14 0.63
N TYR A 211 56.52 -4.88 0.50
CA TYR A 211 57.39 -3.72 0.40
C TYR A 211 58.28 -3.55 1.63
N ARG A 212 57.71 -3.61 2.84
CA ARG A 212 58.47 -3.56 4.10
C ARG A 212 59.48 -4.69 4.25
N ARG A 213 59.21 -5.87 3.66
CA ARG A 213 60.15 -6.99 3.68
C ARG A 213 61.34 -6.72 2.74
N ILE A 214 61.08 -6.20 1.54
CA ILE A 214 62.13 -5.80 0.58
C ILE A 214 63.00 -4.70 1.18
N GLU A 215 62.40 -3.70 1.81
CA GLU A 215 63.13 -2.60 2.43
C GLU A 215 64.07 -3.08 3.56
N ARG A 216 63.58 -3.98 4.44
CA ARG A 216 64.42 -4.62 5.46
C ARG A 216 65.57 -5.44 4.87
N MET A 217 65.32 -6.17 3.77
CA MET A 217 66.38 -6.91 3.06
C MET A 217 67.43 -5.98 2.48
N ASN A 218 67.03 -4.81 1.97
CA ASN A 218 67.96 -3.80 1.48
C ASN A 218 68.83 -3.22 2.60
N TYR A 219 68.23 -2.86 3.75
CA TYR A 219 69.01 -2.39 4.90
C TYR A 219 70.03 -3.43 5.37
N ALA A 220 69.61 -4.69 5.51
CA ALA A 220 70.52 -5.78 5.90
C ALA A 220 71.67 -5.98 4.90
N LEU A 221 71.41 -5.79 3.60
CA LEU A 221 72.44 -5.88 2.56
C LEU A 221 73.44 -4.71 2.61
N ILE A 222 72.96 -3.50 2.91
CA ILE A 222 73.81 -2.32 3.12
C ILE A 222 74.71 -2.54 4.34
N ASP A 223 74.15 -2.99 5.46
CA ASP A 223 74.92 -3.28 6.68
C ASP A 223 75.97 -4.37 6.46
N ALA A 224 75.61 -5.45 5.76
CA ALA A 224 76.54 -6.53 5.41
C ALA A 224 77.70 -6.05 4.51
N ARG A 225 77.43 -5.12 3.58
CA ARG A 225 78.47 -4.51 2.76
C ARG A 225 79.41 -3.63 3.57
N ALA A 226 78.86 -2.79 4.45
CA ALA A 226 79.67 -1.93 5.32
C ALA A 226 80.61 -2.77 6.21
N ALA A 227 80.10 -3.84 6.85
CA ALA A 227 80.92 -4.74 7.65
C ALA A 227 82.02 -5.45 6.84
N ALA A 228 81.74 -5.84 5.59
CA ALA A 228 82.73 -6.45 4.71
C ALA A 228 83.82 -5.46 4.28
N GLU A 229 83.48 -4.19 4.08
CA GLU A 229 84.44 -3.12 3.79
C GLU A 229 85.35 -2.83 4.98
N ASP A 230 84.80 -2.74 6.20
CA ASP A 230 85.57 -2.55 7.42
C ASP A 230 86.55 -3.71 7.66
N ALA A 231 86.10 -4.95 7.45
CA ALA A 231 86.95 -6.13 7.54
C ALA A 231 88.08 -6.15 6.48
N ARG A 232 87.84 -5.57 5.30
CA ARG A 232 88.90 -5.38 4.28
C ARG A 232 89.91 -4.33 4.71
N ARG A 233 89.47 -3.21 5.27
CA ARG A 233 90.36 -2.14 5.75
C ARG A 233 91.28 -2.58 6.87
N LEU A 234 90.81 -3.44 7.78
CA LEU A 234 91.63 -3.99 8.86
C LEU A 234 92.70 -5.00 8.40
N LYS A 235 92.59 -5.54 7.18
CA LYS A 235 93.54 -6.52 6.62
C LYS A 235 94.62 -5.92 5.71
N ALA A 236 94.48 -4.67 5.30
CA ALA A 236 95.42 -3.95 4.43
C ALA A 236 96.39 -3.12 5.26
#